data_AF-A0A1F5DIF2-F1
#
_entry.id   AF-A0A1F5DIF2-F1
#
_cell.length_a   1.000
_cell.length_b   1.000
_cell.length_c   1.000
_cell.angle_alpha   90.00
_cell.angle_beta   90.00
_cell.angle_gamma   90.00
#
_symmetry.space_group_name_H-M   'P 1'
#
loop_
_entity.id
_entity.type
_entity.pdbx_description
1 polymer ?
#
loop_
_entity_poly.entity_id
_entity_poly.type
_entity_poly.pdbx_seq_one_letter_code
_entity_poly.pdbx_strand_id
1 'polypeptide(L)' 'MVSTSRGSIFTRKDGRYFVYLPKSLVEDTAFPFSMKSSVKVKISFDTKGKKLIIEKYKK' A
#
# COMPACT_ATOMS: atom_id res chain seq x y z
N MET A 1 13.24 -11.04 -7.85
CA MET A 1 12.07 -11.91 -7.59
C MET A 1 10.95 -11.02 -7.10
N VAL A 2 9.78 -11.00 -7.76
CA VAL A 2 8.63 -10.17 -7.34
C VAL A 2 7.61 -11.11 -6.70
N SER A 3 7.40 -10.99 -5.40
CA SER A 3 6.35 -11.74 -4.71
C SER A 3 5.01 -11.06 -4.97
N THR A 4 4.00 -11.87 -5.32
CA THR A 4 2.64 -11.41 -5.65
C THR A 4 1.66 -12.22 -4.82
N SER A 5 0.61 -11.58 -4.31
CA SER A 5 -0.47 -12.26 -3.59
C SER A 5 -1.79 -11.51 -3.77
N ARG A 6 -2.91 -12.15 -3.43
CA ARG A 6 -4.25 -11.54 -3.49
C ARG A 6 -4.47 -10.66 -2.27
N GLY A 7 -4.79 -9.39 -2.49
CA GLY A 7 -5.22 -8.45 -1.46
C GLY A 7 -6.69 -8.08 -1.58
N SER A 8 -7.16 -7.21 -0.69
CA SER A 8 -8.52 -6.70 -0.70
C SER A 8 -8.56 -5.18 -0.55
N ILE A 9 -9.51 -4.55 -1.24
CA ILE A 9 -9.81 -3.12 -1.12
C ILE A 9 -11.25 -2.96 -0.66
N PHE A 10 -11.48 -2.13 0.36
CA PHE A 10 -12.81 -1.87 0.90
C PHE A 10 -13.09 -0.38 0.99
N THR A 11 -14.35 0.00 0.74
CA THR A 11 -14.86 1.34 1.01
C THR A 11 -15.35 1.46 2.44
N ARG A 12 -15.16 2.63 3.04
CA ARG A 12 -15.73 2.98 4.35
C ARG A 12 -16.85 4.00 4.21
N LYS A 13 -17.66 4.09 5.26
CA LYS A 13 -18.73 5.08 5.41
C LYS A 13 -18.23 6.53 5.34
N ASP A 14 -16.97 6.79 5.68
CA ASP A 14 -16.34 8.11 5.62
C ASP A 14 -15.76 8.45 4.23
N GLY A 15 -16.10 7.68 3.19
CA GLY A 15 -15.66 7.92 1.81
C GLY A 15 -14.20 7.54 1.54
N ARG A 16 -13.53 6.84 2.46
CA ARG A 16 -12.13 6.41 2.30
C ARG A 16 -12.05 4.96 1.85
N TYR A 17 -10.93 4.63 1.21
CA TYR A 17 -10.57 3.26 0.83
C TYR A 17 -9.49 2.72 1.75
N PHE A 18 -9.61 1.46 2.13
CA PHE A 18 -8.52 0.71 2.77
C PHE A 18 -8.01 -0.39 1.85
N VAL A 19 -6.69 -0.53 1.82
CA VAL A 19 -6.00 -1.64 1.14
C VAL A 19 -5.40 -2.54 2.22
N TYR A 20 -5.79 -3.80 2.23
CA TYR A 20 -5.20 -4.82 3.09
C TYR A 20 -4.16 -5.61 2.30
N LEU A 21 -2.92 -5.60 2.78
CA LEU A 21 -1.82 -6.37 2.22
C LEU A 21 -1.68 -7.70 2.99
N PRO A 22 -1.51 -8.85 2.30
CA PRO A 22 -1.27 -10.12 2.97
C PRO A 22 0.00 -10.07 3.83
N LYS A 23 -0.11 -10.50 5.09
CA LYS A 23 0.99 -10.48 6.06
C LYS A 23 2.24 -11.19 5.53
N SER A 24 2.06 -12.40 4.99
CA SER A 24 3.16 -13.20 4.44
C SER A 24 3.90 -12.47 3.32
N LEU A 25 3.17 -11.76 2.45
CA LEU A 25 3.78 -10.98 1.38
C LEU A 25 4.61 -9.82 1.95
N VAL A 26 4.13 -9.17 3.00
CA VAL A 26 4.84 -8.06 3.64
C VAL A 26 6.11 -8.54 4.36
N GLU A 27 6.07 -9.67 5.05
CA GLU A 27 7.21 -10.21 5.80
C GLU A 27 8.30 -10.80 4.89
N ASP A 28 7.94 -11.46 3.78
CA ASP A 28 8.89 -12.01 2.81
C ASP A 28 9.44 -10.95 1.84
N THR A 29 8.84 -9.76 1.79
CA THR A 29 9.36 -8.66 0.97
C THR A 29 10.23 -7.76 1.79
N ALA A 30 11.16 -7.06 1.13
CA ALA A 30 11.80 -5.88 1.69
C ALA A 30 10.78 -4.72 1.79
N PHE A 31 9.69 -4.93 2.53
CA PHE A 31 8.57 -4.02 2.61
C PHE A 31 9.07 -2.64 3.07
N PRO A 32 8.85 -1.59 2.27
CA PRO A 32 9.63 -0.35 2.43
C PRO A 32 9.19 0.51 3.61
N PHE A 33 8.14 0.11 4.35
CA PHE A 33 7.57 0.85 5.47
C PHE A 33 7.81 0.11 6.80
N SER A 34 8.56 0.73 7.70
CA SER A 34 8.70 0.25 9.09
C SER A 34 7.53 0.79 9.91
N MET A 35 6.66 -0.09 10.41
CA MET A 35 5.43 0.31 11.09
C MET A 35 5.44 -0.12 12.57
N LYS A 36 5.40 0.85 13.49
CA LYS A 36 4.89 0.68 14.87
C LYS A 36 3.53 1.36 15.07
N SER A 37 3.15 2.25 14.15
CA SER A 37 1.92 3.04 14.14
C SER A 37 1.63 3.53 12.70
N SER A 38 0.63 4.41 12.54
CA SER A 38 0.28 5.02 11.24
C SER A 38 1.40 5.89 10.68
N VAL A 39 1.74 5.68 9.40
CA VAL A 39 2.77 6.44 8.66
C VAL A 39 2.11 7.30 7.59
N LYS A 40 2.52 8.56 7.47
CA LYS A 40 2.09 9.43 6.36
C LYS A 40 2.75 8.99 5.06
N VAL A 41 1.95 8.83 4.01
CA VAL A 41 2.41 8.41 2.69
C VAL A 41 1.94 9.38 1.62
N LYS A 42 2.72 9.49 0.54
CA LYS A 42 2.29 10.11 -0.70
C LYS A 42 1.67 9.01 -1.57
N ILE A 43 0.49 9.29 -2.11
CA ILE A 43 -0.23 8.38 -3.00
C ILE A 43 -0.28 9.03 -4.38
N SER A 44 0.02 8.27 -5.42
CA SER A 44 -0.05 8.74 -6.80
C SER A 44 -0.65 7.66 -7.69
N PHE A 45 -1.52 8.08 -8.61
CA PHE A 45 -2.10 7.21 -9.63
C PHE A 45 -1.37 7.46 -10.93
N ASP A 46 -0.55 6.49 -11.34
CA ASP A 46 -0.02 6.48 -12.70
C ASP A 46 -1.12 5.93 -13.62
N THR A 47 -1.88 6.85 -14.22
CA THR A 47 -3.00 6.51 -15.12
C THR A 47 -2.54 5.85 -16.41
N LYS A 48 -1.31 6.12 -16.85
CA LYS A 48 -0.72 5.51 -18.06
C LYS A 48 -0.24 4.09 -17.76
N GLY A 49 0.52 3.93 -16.68
CA GLY A 49 1.01 2.62 -16.23
C GLY A 49 -0.05 1.76 -15.54
N LYS A 50 -1.23 2.32 -15.26
CA LYS A 50 -2.33 1.69 -14.51
C LYS A 50 -1.88 1.16 -13.14
N LYS A 51 -1.09 1.97 -12.42
CA LYS A 51 -0.49 1.60 -11.13
C LYS A 51 -0.89 2.57 -10.03
N LEU A 52 -1.11 2.01 -8.84
CA LEU A 52 -1.12 2.76 -7.60
C LEU A 52 0.30 2.77 -7.04
N ILE A 53 0.86 3.96 -6.83
CA ILE A 53 2.20 4.15 -6.27
C ILE A 53 2.05 4.74 -4.87
N ILE A 54 2.69 4.10 -3.89
CA ILE A 54 2.68 4.51 -2.49
C ILE A 54 4.13 4.74 -2.07
N GLU A 55 4.43 5.96 -1.64
CA GLU A 55 5.78 6.37 -1.23
C GLU A 55 5.76 6.95 0.18
N LYS A 56 6.91 6.91 0.89
CA LYS A 56 7.05 7.66 2.15
C LYS A 56 6.84 9.14 1.87
N TYR A 57 5.99 9.78 2.67
CA TYR A 57 5.80 11.22 2.57
C TYR A 57 7.06 11.93 3.11
N LYS A 58 7.89 12.45 2.21
CA LYS A 58 8.99 13.36 2.56
C LYS A 58 8.38 14.76 2.66
N LYS A 59 8.54 15.40 3.82
CA LYS A 59 8.21 16.83 3.99
C LYS A 59 9.05 17.67 3.05
#